data_AF-L0K1S6-F1
#
_entry.id   AF-L0K1S6-F1
#
_cell.length_a   1.000
_cell.length_b   1.000
_cell.length_c   1.000
_cell.angle_alpha   90.00
_cell.angle_beta   90.00
_cell.angle_gamma   90.00
#
_symmetry.space_group_name_H-M   'P 1'
#
loop_
_entity.id
_entity.type
_entity.pdbx_description
1 polymer ?
#
loop_
_entity_poly.entity_id
_entity_poly.type
_entity_poly.pdbx_seq_one_letter_code
_entity_poly.pdbx_strand_id
1 'polypeptide(L)'
;MLARLRSYRPGGRVAVRLVVVVALVSIATGVVAILTDPVSEAAGALGDVQAAAEFSGTVVGFALLVAAWGMRRGYRIASVAAAALVCLAAVHGVVQFRLASIPLVVLSLGGLAVLVLTSDRFTRSSALGPTQLGALVAIVGVCCYGTAGAYTLRAQFDELHTVADAVYFTLVTASTVGYGDIHPTTATARLFAVSLVVLGPTTVGVAVGSLFGPAIETRLSRTGRRATAYRSRDRSRDGARVVVLGVDERTARFVDRLAERARVTVVTSDERGAKRLLEGVETVETVDGDPTETRVLERARLEACDAVLVTATGDIDPAAASSAARAVTDARLVLLGGPDAAADLGADAIVDPEAVVVDAIVRATRGEADQSSSAASHSG
;
A
#
# COMPACT_ATOMS: atom_id res chain seq x y z
N MET A 1 -33.00 20.30 15.11
CA MET A 1 -31.95 21.30 14.84
C MET A 1 -30.60 20.65 14.48
N LEU A 2 -30.12 19.64 15.23
CA LEU A 2 -28.85 18.94 14.96
C LEU A 2 -28.79 18.12 13.64
N ALA A 3 -29.94 17.75 13.06
CA ALA A 3 -29.98 17.03 11.78
C ALA A 3 -29.77 17.93 10.55
N ARG A 4 -30.12 19.23 10.62
CA ARG A 4 -29.96 20.18 9.50
C ARG A 4 -28.53 20.71 9.33
N LEU A 5 -27.64 20.46 10.29
CA LEU A 5 -26.20 20.80 10.20
C LEU A 5 -25.37 19.72 9.47
N ARG A 6 -25.96 18.57 9.10
CA ARG A 6 -25.24 17.49 8.40
C ARG A 6 -24.98 17.77 6.91
N SER A 7 -25.75 18.68 6.28
CA SER A 7 -25.62 19.00 4.84
C SER A 7 -24.44 19.92 4.50
N TYR A 8 -23.82 20.56 5.49
CA TYR A 8 -22.67 21.45 5.32
C TYR A 8 -21.37 20.90 5.93
N ARG A 9 -21.26 19.58 6.13
CA ARG A 9 -20.00 18.99 6.60
C ARG A 9 -18.93 19.21 5.52
N PRO A 10 -17.85 19.96 5.80
CA PRO A 10 -16.77 20.17 4.83
C PRO A 10 -16.17 18.81 4.44
N GLY A 11 -15.89 18.63 3.14
CA GLY A 11 -15.29 17.37 2.67
C GLY A 11 -13.92 17.13 3.31
N GLY A 12 -13.48 15.87 3.46
CA GLY A 12 -12.16 15.56 4.04
C GLY A 12 -10.99 16.27 3.34
N ARG A 13 -11.15 16.63 2.06
CA ARG A 13 -10.19 17.46 1.31
C ARG A 13 -10.06 18.89 1.86
N VAL A 14 -11.14 19.46 2.40
CA VAL A 14 -11.16 20.79 3.03
C VAL A 14 -10.40 20.73 4.35
N ALA A 15 -10.64 19.71 5.19
CA ALA A 15 -9.89 19.52 6.43
C ALA A 15 -8.38 19.38 6.17
N VAL A 16 -8.00 18.58 5.18
CA VAL A 16 -6.59 18.45 4.76
C VAL A 16 -6.01 19.80 4.32
N ARG A 17 -6.70 20.54 3.46
CA ARG A 17 -6.22 21.85 2.97
C ARG A 17 -6.04 22.82 4.13
N LEU A 18 -6.99 22.86 5.05
CA LEU A 18 -6.94 23.73 6.23
C LEU A 18 -5.74 23.41 7.11
N VAL A 19 -5.46 22.12 7.39
CA VAL A 19 -4.27 21.70 8.13
C VAL A 19 -2.98 22.10 7.42
N VAL A 20 -2.92 22.02 6.08
CA VAL A 20 -1.77 22.53 5.31
C VAL A 20 -1.62 24.04 5.46
N VAL A 21 -2.71 24.81 5.45
CA VAL A 21 -2.63 26.26 5.66
C VAL A 21 -2.15 26.57 7.09
N VAL A 22 -2.66 25.87 8.12
CA VAL A 22 -2.16 26.01 9.51
C VAL A 22 -0.66 25.71 9.56
N ALA A 23 -0.23 24.64 8.91
CA ALA A 23 1.18 24.25 8.85
C ALA A 23 2.07 25.35 8.25
N LEU A 24 1.67 25.90 7.09
CA LEU A 24 2.42 26.94 6.40
C LEU A 24 2.47 28.24 7.21
N VAL A 25 1.36 28.64 7.83
CA VAL A 25 1.32 29.81 8.72
C VAL A 25 2.20 29.57 9.94
N SER A 26 2.18 28.38 10.55
CA SER A 26 3.05 28.03 11.68
C SER A 26 4.53 28.12 11.33
N ILE A 27 4.92 27.60 10.15
CA ILE A 27 6.29 27.72 9.63
C ILE A 27 6.64 29.19 9.42
N ALA A 28 5.79 29.96 8.73
CA ALA A 28 6.05 31.36 8.45
C ALA A 28 6.18 32.19 9.74
N THR A 29 5.28 32.01 10.70
CA THR A 29 5.35 32.70 11.99
C THR A 29 6.63 32.34 12.75
N GLY A 30 7.02 31.07 12.78
CA GLY A 30 8.28 30.66 13.43
C GLY A 30 9.53 31.21 12.71
N VAL A 31 9.55 31.22 11.37
CA VAL A 31 10.65 31.82 10.59
C VAL A 31 10.74 33.32 10.81
N VAL A 32 9.60 34.03 10.82
CA VAL A 32 9.57 35.47 11.12
C VAL A 32 10.08 35.74 12.54
N ALA A 33 9.71 34.93 13.52
CA ALA A 33 10.23 35.06 14.88
C ALA A 33 11.76 34.89 14.94
N ILE A 34 12.32 33.94 14.20
CA ILE A 34 13.78 33.75 14.08
C ILE A 34 14.45 34.96 13.40
N LEU A 35 13.84 35.52 12.36
CA LEU A 35 14.43 36.60 11.55
C LEU A 35 14.30 38.01 12.16
N THR A 36 13.39 38.21 13.11
CA THR A 36 13.09 39.54 13.68
C THR A 36 13.62 39.71 15.10
N ASP A 37 14.58 38.87 15.48
CA ASP A 37 15.10 38.65 16.84
C ASP A 37 14.02 38.19 17.85
N PRO A 38 14.36 37.30 18.79
CA PRO A 38 13.48 36.96 19.90
C PRO A 38 13.19 38.24 20.69
N VAL A 39 11.94 38.46 21.12
CA VAL A 39 11.61 39.55 22.06
C VAL A 39 12.22 39.18 23.42
N SER A 40 13.53 39.32 23.56
CA SER A 40 14.27 39.11 24.80
C SER A 40 14.32 40.41 25.61
N GLU A 41 13.16 40.93 25.98
CA GLU A 41 13.07 41.90 27.08
C GLU A 41 12.67 41.25 28.41
N ALA A 42 12.16 40.01 28.39
CA ALA A 42 11.77 39.30 29.62
C ALA A 42 12.92 38.43 30.15
N ALA A 43 13.67 38.93 31.13
CA ALA A 43 14.59 38.11 31.93
C ALA A 43 13.79 37.09 32.79
N GLY A 44 14.21 35.82 32.78
CA GLY A 44 13.65 34.76 33.62
C GLY A 44 12.91 33.65 32.86
N ALA A 45 12.33 32.69 33.59
CA ALA A 45 11.76 31.45 33.03
C ALA A 45 10.68 31.65 31.94
N LEU A 46 10.00 32.80 31.91
CA LEU A 46 9.02 33.14 30.88
C LEU A 46 9.69 33.45 29.52
N GLY A 47 10.87 34.09 29.53
CA GLY A 47 11.65 34.35 28.32
C GLY A 47 12.19 33.07 27.68
N ASP A 48 12.66 32.12 28.51
CA ASP A 48 13.13 30.82 28.04
C ASP A 48 12.00 29.99 27.39
N VAL A 49 10.80 30.03 27.99
CA VAL A 49 9.61 29.37 27.43
C VAL A 49 9.18 30.03 26.12
N GLN A 50 9.28 31.36 26.01
CA GLN A 50 8.94 32.09 24.79
C GLN A 50 9.94 31.79 23.67
N ALA A 51 11.25 31.79 23.94
CA ALA A 51 12.29 31.43 22.98
C ALA A 51 12.15 29.97 22.50
N ALA A 52 11.86 29.05 23.42
CA ALA A 52 11.58 27.65 23.07
C ALA A 52 10.32 27.52 22.20
N ALA A 53 9.24 28.27 22.48
CA ALA A 53 8.00 28.27 21.72
C ALA A 53 8.15 28.89 20.31
N GLU A 54 9.00 29.91 20.16
CA GLU A 54 9.35 30.54 18.88
C GLU A 54 10.03 29.54 17.93
N PHE A 55 11.05 28.82 18.41
CA PHE A 55 11.74 27.80 17.62
C PHE A 55 10.83 26.61 17.27
N SER A 56 10.12 26.09 18.27
CA SER A 56 9.33 24.87 18.12
C SER A 56 8.07 25.05 17.25
N GLY A 57 7.59 26.28 17.02
CA GLY A 57 6.49 26.56 16.09
C GLY A 57 6.78 26.15 14.63
N THR A 58 8.04 26.24 14.19
CA THR A 58 8.44 25.76 12.86
C THR A 58 8.37 24.23 12.77
N VAL A 59 8.85 23.54 13.79
CA VAL A 59 8.84 22.07 13.91
C VAL A 59 7.41 21.54 13.91
N VAL A 60 6.51 22.18 14.67
CA VAL A 60 5.07 21.86 14.69
C VAL A 60 4.47 22.01 13.29
N GLY A 61 4.83 23.06 12.55
CA GLY A 61 4.39 23.27 11.18
C GLY A 61 4.84 22.17 10.21
N PHE A 62 6.10 21.74 10.26
CA PHE A 62 6.55 20.59 9.45
C PHE A 62 5.85 19.28 9.83
N ALA A 63 5.65 19.03 11.13
CA ALA A 63 4.91 17.87 11.61
C ALA A 63 3.46 17.87 11.10
N LEU A 64 2.81 19.05 11.05
CA LEU A 64 1.47 19.21 10.47
C LEU A 64 1.42 18.87 8.97
N LEU A 65 2.46 19.17 8.19
CA LEU A 65 2.53 18.76 6.77
C LEU A 65 2.56 17.24 6.62
N VAL A 66 3.34 16.54 7.47
CA VAL A 66 3.38 15.07 7.50
C VAL A 66 2.02 14.50 7.89
N ALA A 67 1.37 15.07 8.92
CA ALA A 67 0.04 14.67 9.33
C ALA A 67 -1.01 14.91 8.21
N ALA A 68 -0.95 16.05 7.52
CA ALA A 68 -1.83 16.36 6.39
C ALA A 68 -1.64 15.38 5.22
N TRP A 69 -0.41 14.96 4.93
CA TRP A 69 -0.15 13.91 3.93
C TRP A 69 -0.75 12.56 4.36
N GLY A 70 -0.65 12.20 5.63
CA GLY A 70 -1.31 11.01 6.18
C GLY A 70 -2.84 11.09 6.08
N MET A 71 -3.42 12.27 6.35
CA MET A 71 -4.86 12.52 6.21
C MET A 71 -5.32 12.40 4.74
N ARG A 72 -4.51 12.82 3.76
CA ARG A 72 -4.82 12.62 2.31
C ARG A 72 -5.02 11.15 1.96
N ARG A 73 -4.35 10.24 2.68
CA ARG A 73 -4.45 8.78 2.49
C ARG A 73 -5.58 8.13 3.29
N GLY A 74 -6.32 8.92 4.08
CA GLY A 74 -7.49 8.49 4.85
C GLY A 74 -7.19 7.93 6.25
N TYR A 75 -5.95 8.05 6.74
CA TYR A 75 -5.55 7.42 8.01
C TYR A 75 -6.11 8.15 9.24
N ARG A 76 -6.75 7.39 10.16
CA ARG A 76 -7.30 7.93 11.42
C ARG A 76 -6.23 8.46 12.38
N ILE A 77 -5.09 7.77 12.47
CA ILE A 77 -3.97 8.21 13.31
C ILE A 77 -3.47 9.58 12.83
N ALA A 78 -3.43 9.81 11.52
CA ALA A 78 -3.00 11.08 10.97
C ALA A 78 -3.97 12.22 11.30
N SER A 79 -5.28 11.98 11.32
CA SER A 79 -6.25 13.00 11.75
C SER A 79 -6.17 13.31 13.24
N VAL A 80 -5.90 12.30 14.09
CA VAL A 80 -5.71 12.52 15.54
C VAL A 80 -4.41 13.28 15.80
N ALA A 81 -3.32 12.89 15.15
CA ALA A 81 -2.04 13.58 15.23
C ALA A 81 -2.16 15.03 14.74
N ALA A 82 -2.86 15.27 13.62
CA ALA A 82 -3.14 16.62 13.14
C ALA A 82 -3.92 17.44 14.16
N ALA A 83 -4.96 16.89 14.80
CA ALA A 83 -5.71 17.60 15.84
C ALA A 83 -4.84 17.97 17.05
N ALA A 84 -3.98 17.06 17.51
CA ALA A 84 -3.05 17.33 18.60
C ALA A 84 -2.03 18.44 18.22
N LEU A 85 -1.45 18.35 17.03
CA LEU A 85 -0.48 19.33 16.53
C LEU A 85 -1.11 20.70 16.26
N VAL A 86 -2.36 20.76 15.77
CA VAL A 86 -3.10 22.02 15.59
C VAL A 86 -3.39 22.67 16.94
N CYS A 87 -3.73 21.88 17.96
CA CYS A 87 -3.90 22.38 19.33
C CYS A 87 -2.58 22.98 19.85
N LEU A 88 -1.47 22.26 19.67
CA LEU A 88 -0.15 22.73 20.05
C LEU A 88 0.25 24.02 19.30
N ALA A 89 -0.03 24.12 18.00
CA ALA A 89 0.19 25.34 17.22
C ALA A 89 -0.62 26.54 17.75
N ALA A 90 -1.86 26.32 18.19
CA ALA A 90 -2.67 27.36 18.83
C ALA A 90 -2.05 27.83 20.15
N VAL A 91 -1.57 26.90 20.98
CA VAL A 91 -0.89 27.21 22.25
C VAL A 91 0.37 28.04 21.98
N HIS A 92 1.21 27.66 21.00
CA HIS A 92 2.40 28.44 20.65
C HIS A 92 2.04 29.85 20.18
N GLY A 93 1.01 29.97 19.35
CA GLY A 93 0.56 31.27 18.86
C GLY A 93 0.13 32.21 20.00
N VAL A 94 -0.47 31.67 21.07
CA VAL A 94 -0.81 32.44 22.28
C VAL A 94 0.44 32.80 23.08
N VAL A 95 1.36 31.85 23.30
CA VAL A 95 2.58 32.04 24.10
C VAL A 95 3.54 33.05 23.46
N GLN A 96 3.53 33.23 22.14
CA GLN A 96 4.42 34.18 21.45
C GLN A 96 4.06 35.66 21.68
N PHE A 97 2.83 36.00 22.11
CA PHE A 97 2.37 37.38 22.33
C PHE A 97 2.67 38.40 21.19
N ARG A 98 2.84 37.95 19.94
CA ARG A 98 3.10 38.82 18.76
C ARG A 98 1.84 39.00 17.92
N LEU A 99 1.66 40.18 17.30
CA LEU A 99 0.56 40.37 16.33
C LEU A 99 0.62 39.38 15.15
N ALA A 100 1.84 38.95 14.77
CA ALA A 100 2.06 37.99 13.69
C ALA A 100 1.51 36.57 13.99
N SER A 101 1.19 36.24 15.25
CA SER A 101 0.64 34.93 15.63
C SER A 101 -0.90 34.90 15.72
N ILE A 102 -1.57 36.06 15.65
CA ILE A 102 -3.06 36.12 15.66
C ILE A 102 -3.68 35.30 14.51
N PRO A 103 -3.21 35.39 13.26
CA PRO A 103 -3.72 34.56 12.18
C PRO A 103 -3.53 33.07 12.46
N LEU A 104 -2.40 32.68 13.06
CA LEU A 104 -2.10 31.29 13.42
C LEU A 104 -3.10 30.74 14.43
N VAL A 105 -3.42 31.50 15.49
CA VAL A 105 -4.37 31.07 16.53
C VAL A 105 -5.78 30.92 15.95
N VAL A 106 -6.26 31.91 15.21
CA VAL A 106 -7.60 31.87 14.58
C VAL A 106 -7.72 30.69 13.62
N LEU A 107 -6.72 30.50 12.77
CA LEU A 107 -6.72 29.42 11.80
C LEU A 107 -6.59 28.04 12.46
N SER A 108 -5.87 27.95 13.59
CA SER A 108 -5.74 26.71 14.37
C SER A 108 -7.04 26.34 15.08
N LEU A 109 -7.74 27.31 15.68
CA LEU A 109 -9.05 27.07 16.31
C LEU A 109 -10.10 26.64 15.27
N GLY A 110 -10.15 27.32 14.12
CA GLY A 110 -11.00 26.91 12.98
C GLY A 110 -10.59 25.54 12.42
N GLY A 111 -9.28 25.28 12.33
CA GLY A 111 -8.68 24.01 11.96
C GLY A 111 -9.16 22.86 12.83
N LEU A 112 -9.09 23.05 14.14
CA LEU A 112 -9.50 22.06 15.14
C LEU A 112 -11.00 21.77 15.05
N ALA A 113 -11.84 22.81 14.94
CA ALA A 113 -13.28 22.65 14.77
C ALA A 113 -13.63 21.83 13.52
N VAL A 114 -12.99 22.12 12.38
CA VAL A 114 -13.19 21.38 11.13
C VAL A 114 -12.69 19.93 11.24
N LEU A 115 -11.56 19.69 11.90
CA LEU A 115 -11.01 18.36 12.17
C LEU A 115 -11.98 17.52 13.01
N VAL A 116 -12.55 18.08 14.08
CA VAL A 116 -13.54 17.41 14.94
C VAL A 116 -14.82 17.11 14.15
N LEU A 117 -15.29 18.03 13.32
CA LEU A 117 -16.50 17.83 12.51
C LEU A 117 -16.30 16.82 11.36
N THR A 118 -15.06 16.55 10.97
CA THR A 118 -14.70 15.62 9.88
C THR A 118 -14.03 14.34 10.35
N SER A 119 -13.90 14.12 11.67
CA SER A 119 -13.23 12.96 12.25
C SER A 119 -13.84 11.63 11.79
N ASP A 120 -15.16 11.58 11.58
CA ASP A 120 -15.90 10.40 11.10
C ASP A 120 -15.49 9.93 9.69
N ARG A 121 -14.78 10.77 8.92
CA ARG A 121 -14.41 10.47 7.52
C ARG A 121 -13.07 9.75 7.39
N PHE A 122 -12.24 9.74 8.42
CA PHE A 122 -10.93 9.09 8.42
C PHE A 122 -11.05 7.70 9.06
N THR A 123 -11.57 6.74 8.31
CA THR A 123 -11.88 5.39 8.80
C THR A 123 -10.76 4.38 8.58
N ARG A 124 -9.71 4.72 7.81
CA ARG A 124 -8.61 3.81 7.53
C ARG A 124 -7.77 3.66 8.79
N SER A 125 -7.84 2.51 9.44
CA SER A 125 -6.92 2.17 10.53
C SER A 125 -5.52 1.97 9.93
N SER A 126 -4.53 2.65 10.50
CA SER A 126 -3.16 2.20 10.34
C SER A 126 -3.00 1.08 11.35
N ALA A 127 -3.18 -0.17 10.94
CA ALA A 127 -2.64 -1.26 11.72
C ALA A 127 -1.12 -1.13 11.61
N LEU A 128 -0.49 -0.46 12.58
CA LEU A 128 0.95 -0.54 12.74
C LEU A 128 1.25 -2.02 12.94
N GLY A 129 2.08 -2.59 12.05
CA GLY A 129 2.50 -3.97 12.21
C GLY A 129 3.18 -4.14 13.57
N PRO A 130 3.18 -5.35 14.17
CA PRO A 130 3.89 -5.60 15.43
C PRO A 130 5.36 -5.13 15.38
N THR A 131 6.00 -5.24 14.22
CA THR A 131 7.36 -4.76 13.96
C THR A 131 7.49 -3.24 13.99
N GLN A 132 6.50 -2.49 13.47
CA GLN A 132 6.49 -1.03 13.48
C GLN A 132 6.23 -0.49 14.89
N LEU A 133 5.31 -1.14 15.63
CA LEU A 133 5.07 -0.82 17.04
C LEU A 133 6.31 -1.11 17.88
N GLY A 134 6.93 -2.28 17.69
CA GLY A 134 8.18 -2.66 18.36
C GLY A 134 9.31 -1.67 18.09
N ALA A 135 9.47 -1.21 16.85
CA ALA A 135 10.46 -0.20 16.49
C ALA A 135 10.18 1.17 17.15
N LEU A 136 8.93 1.61 17.18
CA LEU A 136 8.53 2.84 17.88
C LEU A 136 8.83 2.77 19.37
N VAL A 137 8.45 1.66 20.02
CA VAL A 137 8.74 1.41 21.44
C VAL A 137 10.25 1.37 21.69
N ALA A 138 11.02 0.74 20.80
CA ALA A 138 12.48 0.70 20.92
C ALA A 138 13.10 2.10 20.80
N ILE A 139 12.67 2.93 19.84
CA ILE A 139 13.15 4.32 19.71
C ILE A 139 12.88 5.10 21.00
N VAL A 140 11.63 5.06 21.48
CA VAL A 140 11.26 5.77 22.71
C VAL A 140 12.06 5.24 23.90
N GLY A 141 12.21 3.92 24.00
CA GLY A 141 13.01 3.27 25.04
C GLY A 141 14.46 3.72 25.04
N VAL A 142 15.11 3.78 23.87
CA VAL A 142 16.50 4.23 23.75
C VAL A 142 16.64 5.72 24.02
N CYS A 143 15.71 6.56 23.55
CA CYS A 143 15.72 7.98 23.88
C CYS A 143 15.55 8.22 25.39
N CYS A 144 14.64 7.49 26.03
CA CYS A 144 14.45 7.55 27.49
C CYS A 144 15.69 7.04 28.24
N TYR A 145 16.27 5.91 27.82
CA TYR A 145 17.48 5.35 28.40
C TYR A 145 18.67 6.31 28.28
N GLY A 146 18.90 6.85 27.08
CA GLY A 146 19.97 7.81 26.82
C GLY A 146 19.79 9.09 27.62
N THR A 147 18.60 9.67 27.60
CA THR A 147 18.33 10.93 28.31
C THR A 147 18.45 10.75 29.82
N ALA A 148 17.80 9.72 30.38
CA ALA A 148 17.86 9.45 31.81
C ALA A 148 19.28 9.06 32.26
N GLY A 149 19.97 8.23 31.49
CA GLY A 149 21.35 7.82 31.77
C GLY A 149 22.33 8.99 31.71
N ALA A 150 22.27 9.82 30.67
CA ALA A 150 23.13 10.99 30.52
C ALA A 150 22.84 12.02 31.61
N TYR A 151 21.57 12.27 31.94
CA TYR A 151 21.20 13.22 32.98
C TYR A 151 21.55 12.75 34.39
N THR A 152 21.45 11.45 34.68
CA THR A 152 21.86 10.87 35.97
C THR A 152 23.38 10.87 36.12
N LEU A 153 24.11 10.62 35.04
CA LEU A 153 25.58 10.65 35.00
C LEU A 153 26.15 12.05 34.67
N ARG A 154 25.34 13.11 34.65
CA ARG A 154 25.73 14.44 34.14
C ARG A 154 27.03 15.00 34.73
N ALA A 155 27.31 14.75 36.01
CA ALA A 155 28.54 15.18 36.68
C ALA A 155 29.81 14.49 36.14
N GLN A 156 29.65 13.48 35.30
CA GLN A 156 30.71 12.70 34.65
C GLN A 156 30.82 12.99 33.15
N PHE A 157 30.13 14.05 32.69
CA PHE A 157 30.18 14.59 31.34
C PHE A 157 30.69 16.02 31.39
N ASP A 158 31.36 16.45 30.32
CA ASP A 158 31.68 17.85 30.08
C ASP A 158 30.50 18.55 29.39
N GLU A 159 30.22 19.82 29.75
CA GLU A 159 29.15 20.65 29.16
C GLU A 159 27.71 20.06 29.24
N LEU A 160 27.44 19.13 30.17
CA LEU A 160 26.10 18.55 30.38
C LEU A 160 25.50 18.99 31.72
N HIS A 161 24.56 19.94 31.71
CA HIS A 161 23.99 20.51 32.94
C HIS A 161 22.49 20.27 33.08
N THR A 162 21.75 20.37 31.98
CA THR A 162 20.29 20.36 31.97
C THR A 162 19.72 19.06 31.39
N VAL A 163 18.41 18.84 31.56
CA VAL A 163 17.71 17.74 30.88
C VAL A 163 17.71 17.95 29.37
N ALA A 164 17.68 19.21 28.91
CA ALA A 164 17.76 19.53 27.49
C ALA A 164 19.10 19.08 26.90
N ASP A 165 20.21 19.31 27.60
CA ASP A 165 21.55 18.86 27.19
C ASP A 165 21.63 17.33 27.11
N ALA A 166 20.99 16.62 28.04
CA ALA A 166 20.90 15.17 28.03
C ALA A 166 20.09 14.63 26.82
N VAL A 167 18.96 15.27 26.50
CA VAL A 167 18.16 14.94 25.31
C VAL A 167 18.97 15.21 24.05
N TYR A 168 19.64 16.36 23.99
CA TYR A 168 20.48 16.77 22.87
C TYR A 168 21.62 15.77 22.65
N PHE A 169 22.41 15.46 23.67
CA PHE A 169 23.48 14.46 23.62
C PHE A 169 22.95 13.10 23.12
N THR A 170 21.79 12.67 23.63
CA THR A 170 21.17 11.40 23.25
C THR A 170 20.79 11.38 21.77
N LEU A 171 20.14 12.43 21.27
CA LEU A 171 19.73 12.53 19.88
C LEU A 171 20.93 12.64 18.93
N VAL A 172 21.92 13.46 19.26
CA VAL A 172 23.15 13.63 18.47
C VAL A 172 23.94 12.33 18.38
N THR A 173 24.01 11.58 19.48
CA THR A 173 24.70 10.27 19.52
C THR A 173 23.92 9.21 18.77
N ALA A 174 22.60 9.07 19.02
CA ALA A 174 21.77 8.06 18.38
C ALA A 174 21.59 8.28 16.87
N SER A 175 21.65 9.53 16.41
CA SER A 175 21.63 9.91 15.00
C SER A 175 22.98 9.79 14.29
N THR A 176 24.04 9.36 15.00
CA THR A 176 25.42 9.26 14.49
C THR A 176 26.05 10.58 14.04
N VAL A 177 25.47 11.74 14.42
CA VAL A 177 26.05 13.05 14.09
C VAL A 177 27.30 13.30 14.92
N GLY A 178 27.21 13.09 16.24
CA GLY A 178 28.37 13.12 17.14
C GLY A 178 29.20 14.42 17.10
N TYR A 179 28.59 15.57 17.38
CA TYR A 179 29.29 16.86 17.36
C TYR A 179 30.51 16.92 18.30
N GLY A 180 30.48 16.15 19.39
CA GLY A 180 31.61 16.03 20.33
C GLY A 180 31.74 17.18 21.32
N ASP A 181 30.80 18.11 21.30
CA ASP A 181 30.64 19.20 22.27
C ASP A 181 30.34 18.67 23.68
N ILE A 182 29.44 17.70 23.80
CA ILE A 182 29.17 16.99 25.05
C ILE A 182 29.82 15.61 25.02
N HIS A 183 30.69 15.32 25.98
CA HIS A 183 31.45 14.05 26.00
C HIS A 183 31.74 13.52 27.41
N PRO A 184 31.84 12.19 27.59
CA PRO A 184 32.06 11.57 28.89
C PRO A 184 33.52 11.70 29.36
N THR A 185 33.71 12.13 30.62
CA THR A 185 35.04 12.35 31.21
C THR A 185 35.51 11.18 32.07
N THR A 186 34.60 10.35 32.59
CA THR A 186 34.92 9.17 33.44
C THR A 186 34.80 7.85 32.70
N ALA A 187 35.40 6.78 33.24
CA ALA A 187 35.27 5.43 32.70
C ALA A 187 33.80 4.92 32.68
N THR A 188 33.04 5.18 33.75
CA THR A 188 31.63 4.77 33.85
C THR A 188 30.76 5.49 32.81
N ALA A 189 30.94 6.80 32.65
CA ALA A 189 30.23 7.57 31.64
C ALA A 189 30.61 7.14 30.22
N ARG A 190 31.87 6.77 29.98
CA ARG A 190 32.32 6.20 28.70
C ARG A 190 31.64 4.88 28.39
N LEU A 191 31.55 3.96 29.36
CA LEU A 191 30.85 2.68 29.15
C LEU A 191 29.37 2.89 28.83
N PHE A 192 28.71 3.84 29.50
CA PHE A 192 27.35 4.25 29.16
C PHE A 192 27.26 4.88 27.76
N ALA A 193 28.18 5.76 27.39
CA ALA A 193 28.19 6.34 26.04
C ALA A 193 28.39 5.27 24.97
N VAL A 194 29.26 4.28 25.22
CA VAL A 194 29.47 3.12 24.32
C VAL A 194 28.19 2.31 24.14
N SER A 195 27.44 2.03 25.21
CA SER A 195 26.15 1.31 25.08
C SER A 195 25.15 2.12 24.24
N LEU A 196 25.12 3.44 24.41
CA LEU A 196 24.24 4.32 23.62
C LEU A 196 24.65 4.41 22.15
N VAL A 197 25.95 4.43 21.85
CA VAL A 197 26.49 4.40 20.48
C VAL A 197 26.13 3.10 19.75
N VAL A 198 26.00 1.99 20.47
CA VAL A 198 25.54 0.72 19.87
C VAL A 198 24.01 0.70 19.72
N LEU A 199 23.28 1.07 20.77
CA LEU A 199 21.82 0.95 20.81
C LEU A 199 21.11 1.99 19.93
N GLY A 200 21.56 3.24 19.93
CA GLY A 200 20.94 4.35 19.22
C GLY A 200 20.84 4.13 17.71
N PRO A 201 21.98 4.05 16.99
CA PRO A 201 22.01 3.87 15.54
C PRO A 201 21.35 2.57 15.10
N THR A 202 21.55 1.47 15.85
CA THR A 202 20.90 0.19 15.56
C THR A 202 19.38 0.30 15.60
N THR A 203 18.85 0.98 16.62
CA THR A 203 17.40 1.17 16.78
C THR A 203 16.83 2.05 15.67
N VAL A 204 17.51 3.14 15.31
CA VAL A 204 17.12 4.00 14.18
C VAL A 204 17.14 3.21 12.86
N GLY A 205 18.18 2.42 12.61
CA GLY A 205 18.30 1.57 11.42
C GLY A 205 17.17 0.55 11.30
N VAL A 206 16.85 -0.15 12.40
CA VAL A 206 15.73 -1.11 12.45
C VAL A 206 14.39 -0.40 12.24
N ALA A 207 14.20 0.79 12.79
CA ALA A 207 12.97 1.56 12.61
C ALA A 207 12.78 2.05 11.17
N VAL A 208 13.84 2.54 10.53
CA VAL A 208 13.81 2.87 9.09
C VAL A 208 13.47 1.61 8.29
N GLY A 209 14.12 0.49 8.57
CA GLY A 209 13.84 -0.80 7.93
C GLY A 209 12.38 -1.25 8.10
N SER A 210 11.80 -1.15 9.28
CA SER A 210 10.43 -1.60 9.55
C SER A 210 9.35 -0.65 8.98
N LEU A 211 9.65 0.65 8.88
CA LEU A 211 8.75 1.65 8.31
C LEU A 211 8.75 1.59 6.77
N PHE A 212 9.92 1.50 6.14
CA PHE A 212 10.05 1.56 4.69
C PHE A 212 10.12 0.18 4.03
N GLY A 213 10.53 -0.86 4.75
CA GLY A 213 10.64 -2.24 4.26
C GLY A 213 9.38 -2.74 3.57
N PRO A 214 8.19 -2.68 4.20
CA PRO A 214 6.94 -3.14 3.57
C PRO A 214 6.58 -2.37 2.29
N ALA A 215 6.90 -1.06 2.23
CA ALA A 215 6.64 -0.23 1.06
C ALA A 215 7.60 -0.55 -0.10
N ILE A 216 8.86 -0.84 0.22
CA ILE A 216 9.92 -1.23 -0.72
C ILE A 216 9.66 -2.66 -1.23
N GLU A 217 9.32 -3.59 -0.34
CA GLU A 217 8.95 -4.97 -0.66
C GLU A 217 7.70 -5.04 -1.53
N THR A 218 6.69 -4.20 -1.30
CA THR A 218 5.51 -4.13 -2.19
C THR A 218 5.88 -3.70 -3.62
N ARG A 219 6.91 -2.86 -3.79
CA ARG A 219 7.39 -2.45 -5.12
C ARG A 219 8.31 -3.50 -5.74
N LEU A 220 9.24 -4.04 -4.96
CA LEU A 220 10.16 -5.10 -5.37
C LEU A 220 9.43 -6.40 -5.67
N SER A 221 8.37 -6.74 -4.96
CA SER A 221 7.53 -7.90 -5.27
C SER A 221 6.67 -7.68 -6.51
N ARG A 222 6.31 -6.44 -6.87
CA ARG A 222 5.63 -6.14 -8.16
C ARG A 222 6.58 -6.20 -9.34
N THR A 223 7.81 -5.72 -9.18
CA THR A 223 8.86 -5.82 -10.22
C THR A 223 9.47 -7.21 -10.27
N GLY A 224 9.65 -7.84 -9.12
CA GLY A 224 10.09 -9.21 -8.91
C GLY A 224 9.06 -10.21 -9.37
N ARG A 225 7.77 -10.07 -9.09
CA ARG A 225 6.74 -10.90 -9.75
C ARG A 225 6.71 -10.69 -11.26
N ARG A 226 7.12 -9.53 -11.79
CA ARG A 226 7.32 -9.37 -13.24
C ARG A 226 8.58 -10.06 -13.75
N ALA A 227 9.69 -10.02 -13.00
CA ALA A 227 10.99 -10.61 -13.35
C ALA A 227 11.08 -12.12 -13.09
N THR A 228 10.48 -12.61 -12.00
CA THR A 228 10.25 -14.03 -11.69
C THR A 228 9.14 -14.57 -12.57
N ALA A 229 8.06 -13.83 -12.88
CA ALA A 229 7.19 -14.21 -14.00
C ALA A 229 7.87 -14.01 -15.37
N TYR A 230 9.06 -13.41 -15.47
CA TYR A 230 9.84 -13.41 -16.71
C TYR A 230 10.78 -14.63 -16.75
N ARG A 231 11.35 -15.04 -15.60
CA ARG A 231 12.26 -16.19 -15.46
C ARG A 231 11.57 -17.54 -15.24
N SER A 232 10.34 -17.57 -14.72
CA SER A 232 9.46 -18.75 -14.76
C SER A 232 8.68 -18.85 -16.08
N ARG A 233 8.75 -17.82 -16.94
CA ARG A 233 8.19 -17.84 -18.30
C ARG A 233 9.09 -18.53 -19.34
N ASP A 234 10.34 -18.85 -18.98
CA ASP A 234 11.37 -19.25 -19.96
C ASP A 234 11.87 -20.71 -19.81
N ARG A 235 11.30 -21.51 -18.88
CA ARG A 235 11.75 -22.91 -18.70
C ARG A 235 10.65 -23.97 -18.74
N SER A 236 9.41 -23.60 -19.03
CA SER A 236 8.34 -24.58 -19.25
C SER A 236 7.37 -24.09 -20.32
N ARG A 237 7.77 -24.35 -21.58
CA ARG A 237 6.95 -24.53 -22.80
C ARG A 237 6.31 -23.30 -23.46
N ASP A 238 6.67 -23.12 -24.73
CA ASP A 238 5.84 -23.00 -25.96
C ASP A 238 4.35 -23.44 -25.90
N GLY A 239 3.66 -23.26 -24.78
CA GLY A 239 2.23 -23.60 -24.66
C GLY A 239 1.36 -22.50 -25.23
N ALA A 240 0.43 -22.86 -26.12
CA ALA A 240 -0.60 -21.96 -26.64
C ALA A 240 -1.33 -21.23 -25.49
N ARG A 241 -1.59 -19.94 -25.65
CA ARG A 241 -2.44 -19.12 -24.79
C ARG A 241 -3.89 -19.32 -25.21
N VAL A 242 -4.68 -19.93 -24.34
CA VAL A 242 -6.11 -20.19 -24.56
C VAL A 242 -6.92 -19.35 -23.59
N VAL A 243 -7.88 -18.59 -24.11
CA VAL A 243 -8.84 -17.85 -23.29
C VAL A 243 -10.16 -18.60 -23.29
N VAL A 244 -10.72 -18.86 -22.10
CA VAL A 244 -12.00 -19.56 -21.93
C VAL A 244 -13.05 -18.55 -21.47
N LEU A 245 -14.12 -18.43 -22.24
CA LEU A 245 -15.25 -17.55 -21.94
C LEU A 245 -16.33 -18.38 -21.24
N GLY A 246 -16.47 -18.16 -19.93
CA GLY A 246 -17.33 -18.95 -19.07
C GLY A 246 -16.65 -20.17 -18.47
N VAL A 247 -17.11 -20.58 -17.28
CA VAL A 247 -16.75 -21.86 -16.69
C VAL A 247 -17.88 -22.35 -15.82
N ASP A 248 -18.18 -23.64 -15.95
CA ASP A 248 -19.13 -24.37 -15.12
C ASP A 248 -18.49 -25.65 -14.56
N GLU A 249 -19.25 -26.45 -13.82
CA GLU A 249 -18.75 -27.70 -13.23
C GLU A 249 -18.23 -28.71 -14.27
N ARG A 250 -18.81 -28.71 -15.48
CA ARG A 250 -18.41 -29.61 -16.57
C ARG A 250 -17.12 -29.14 -17.21
N THR A 251 -17.06 -27.87 -17.56
CA THR A 251 -15.93 -27.21 -18.23
C THR A 251 -14.72 -27.10 -17.30
N ALA A 252 -14.92 -26.93 -16.00
CA ALA A 252 -13.82 -26.87 -15.02
C ALA A 252 -12.86 -28.07 -15.11
N ARG A 253 -13.39 -29.29 -15.37
CA ARG A 253 -12.57 -30.50 -15.56
C ARG A 253 -11.71 -30.44 -16.81
N PHE A 254 -12.23 -29.86 -17.89
CA PHE A 254 -11.48 -29.65 -19.12
C PHE A 254 -10.45 -28.55 -18.97
N VAL A 255 -10.80 -27.46 -18.26
CA VAL A 255 -9.89 -26.36 -17.96
C VAL A 255 -8.68 -26.85 -17.14
N ASP A 256 -8.91 -27.70 -16.14
CA ASP A 256 -7.83 -28.34 -15.36
C ASP A 256 -6.84 -29.11 -16.26
N ARG A 257 -7.36 -30.00 -17.12
CA ARG A 257 -6.54 -30.77 -18.08
C ARG A 257 -5.89 -29.93 -19.17
N LEU A 258 -6.55 -28.85 -19.58
CA LEU A 258 -6.05 -27.90 -20.56
C LEU A 258 -4.91 -27.07 -19.96
N ALA A 259 -5.01 -26.69 -18.68
CA ALA A 259 -4.00 -25.94 -17.95
C ALA A 259 -2.70 -26.74 -17.71
N GLU A 260 -2.72 -28.07 -17.86
CA GLU A 260 -1.51 -28.91 -17.91
C GLU A 260 -0.69 -28.71 -19.20
N ARG A 261 -1.32 -28.24 -20.30
CA ARG A 261 -0.76 -28.21 -21.66
C ARG A 261 -0.70 -26.81 -22.28
N ALA A 262 -1.51 -25.89 -21.79
CA ALA A 262 -1.70 -24.54 -22.32
C ALA A 262 -1.78 -23.52 -21.19
N ARG A 263 -1.56 -22.24 -21.51
CA ARG A 263 -1.78 -21.14 -20.57
C ARG A 263 -3.24 -20.72 -20.67
N VAL A 264 -4.00 -20.92 -19.60
CA VAL A 264 -5.45 -20.72 -19.60
C VAL A 264 -5.83 -19.48 -18.81
N THR A 265 -6.62 -18.61 -19.43
CA THR A 265 -7.28 -17.47 -18.79
C THR A 265 -8.78 -17.66 -18.87
N VAL A 266 -9.48 -17.61 -17.74
CA VAL A 266 -10.94 -17.76 -17.67
C VAL A 266 -11.59 -16.40 -17.44
N VAL A 267 -12.54 -16.02 -18.30
CA VAL A 267 -13.35 -14.80 -18.17
C VAL A 267 -14.75 -15.18 -17.72
N THR A 268 -15.22 -14.63 -16.60
CA THR A 268 -16.55 -14.93 -16.06
C THR A 268 -17.13 -13.77 -15.24
N SER A 269 -18.46 -13.65 -15.25
CA SER A 269 -19.21 -12.74 -14.38
C SER A 269 -19.29 -13.24 -12.93
N ASP A 270 -19.10 -14.54 -12.68
CA ASP A 270 -19.05 -15.14 -11.34
C ASP A 270 -17.62 -15.57 -10.98
N GLU A 271 -16.74 -14.59 -10.71
CA GLU A 271 -15.35 -14.86 -10.31
C GLU A 271 -15.26 -15.75 -9.05
N ARG A 272 -16.23 -15.65 -8.14
CA ARG A 272 -16.27 -16.45 -6.90
C ARG A 272 -16.66 -17.90 -7.17
N GLY A 273 -17.59 -18.16 -8.08
CA GLY A 273 -17.89 -19.50 -8.56
C GLY A 273 -16.70 -20.13 -9.27
N ALA A 274 -16.10 -19.42 -10.22
CA ALA A 274 -14.95 -19.92 -10.96
C ALA A 274 -13.76 -20.27 -10.06
N LYS A 275 -13.43 -19.42 -9.08
CA LYS A 275 -12.34 -19.69 -8.12
C LYS A 275 -12.59 -20.93 -7.25
N ARG A 276 -13.86 -21.23 -6.92
CA ARG A 276 -14.23 -22.45 -6.18
C ARG A 276 -14.10 -23.69 -7.06
N LEU A 277 -14.54 -23.61 -8.32
CA LEU A 277 -14.47 -24.73 -9.26
C LEU A 277 -13.03 -25.08 -9.66
N LEU A 278 -12.16 -24.08 -9.69
CA LEU A 278 -10.75 -24.20 -10.08
C LEU A 278 -9.80 -24.21 -8.87
N GLU A 279 -10.33 -24.47 -7.68
CA GLU A 279 -9.53 -24.57 -6.46
C GLU A 279 -8.53 -25.72 -6.56
N GLY A 280 -7.23 -25.40 -6.63
CA GLY A 280 -6.14 -26.36 -6.83
C GLY A 280 -5.41 -26.25 -8.17
N VAL A 281 -5.93 -25.47 -9.13
CA VAL A 281 -5.27 -25.25 -10.43
C VAL A 281 -4.43 -23.98 -10.38
N GLU A 282 -3.14 -24.11 -10.00
CA GLU A 282 -2.25 -22.95 -9.78
C GLU A 282 -1.95 -22.12 -11.05
N THR A 283 -2.21 -22.67 -12.23
CA THR A 283 -1.82 -22.10 -13.54
C THR A 283 -2.91 -21.30 -14.25
N VAL A 284 -4.13 -21.24 -13.70
CA VAL A 284 -5.27 -20.55 -14.33
C VAL A 284 -5.45 -19.13 -13.79
N GLU A 285 -5.48 -18.15 -14.70
CA GLU A 285 -5.83 -16.76 -14.38
C GLU A 285 -7.33 -16.54 -14.54
N THR A 286 -7.98 -15.86 -13.59
CA THR A 286 -9.42 -15.51 -13.66
C THR A 286 -9.59 -14.01 -13.85
N VAL A 287 -10.48 -13.62 -14.76
CA VAL A 287 -10.84 -12.24 -15.05
C VAL A 287 -12.31 -12.02 -14.74
N ASP A 288 -12.58 -11.08 -13.83
CA ASP A 288 -13.92 -10.69 -13.41
C ASP A 288 -14.56 -9.70 -14.40
N GLY A 289 -15.69 -10.12 -14.97
CA GLY A 289 -16.53 -9.31 -15.86
C GLY A 289 -17.31 -10.15 -16.88
N ASP A 290 -18.27 -9.50 -17.52
CA ASP A 290 -19.12 -10.12 -18.53
C ASP A 290 -18.31 -10.48 -19.80
N PRO A 291 -18.25 -11.76 -20.22
CA PRO A 291 -17.52 -12.18 -21.40
C PRO A 291 -18.13 -11.71 -22.73
N THR A 292 -19.30 -11.05 -22.71
CA THR A 292 -19.89 -10.37 -23.88
C THR A 292 -19.40 -8.92 -24.04
N GLU A 293 -18.72 -8.35 -23.04
CA GLU A 293 -18.22 -6.99 -23.10
C GLU A 293 -16.79 -6.90 -23.65
N THR A 294 -16.62 -6.20 -24.78
CA THR A 294 -15.31 -5.96 -25.43
C THR A 294 -14.23 -5.45 -24.46
N ARG A 295 -14.58 -4.55 -23.53
CA ARG A 295 -13.63 -3.99 -22.55
C ARG A 295 -13.14 -5.01 -21.53
N VAL A 296 -13.96 -6.02 -21.20
CA VAL A 296 -13.55 -7.13 -20.34
C VAL A 296 -12.56 -8.01 -21.10
N LEU A 297 -12.85 -8.28 -22.37
CA LEU A 297 -12.01 -9.08 -23.25
C LEU A 297 -10.64 -8.44 -23.54
N GLU A 298 -10.58 -7.12 -23.74
CA GLU A 298 -9.32 -6.37 -23.83
C GLU A 298 -8.50 -6.50 -22.54
N ARG A 299 -9.14 -6.37 -21.36
CA ARG A 299 -8.47 -6.57 -20.06
C ARG A 299 -7.95 -8.00 -19.89
N ALA A 300 -8.65 -8.98 -20.46
CA ALA A 300 -8.25 -10.39 -20.50
C ALA A 300 -7.19 -10.71 -21.58
N ARG A 301 -6.76 -9.71 -22.37
CA ARG A 301 -5.73 -9.82 -23.42
C ARG A 301 -6.06 -10.84 -24.52
N LEU A 302 -7.31 -10.88 -24.97
CA LEU A 302 -7.71 -11.73 -26.10
C LEU A 302 -6.93 -11.39 -27.40
N GLU A 303 -6.48 -10.15 -27.56
CA GLU A 303 -5.63 -9.70 -28.68
C GLU A 303 -4.32 -10.50 -28.86
N ALA A 304 -3.86 -11.19 -27.81
CA ALA A 304 -2.61 -11.95 -27.82
C ALA A 304 -2.82 -13.45 -27.59
N CYS A 305 -4.05 -13.96 -27.64
CA CYS A 305 -4.31 -15.39 -27.48
C CYS A 305 -4.13 -16.16 -28.78
N ASP A 306 -3.80 -17.45 -28.68
CA ASP A 306 -3.71 -18.35 -29.82
C ASP A 306 -5.06 -18.99 -30.15
N ALA A 307 -5.92 -19.16 -29.13
CA ALA A 307 -7.29 -19.66 -29.30
C ALA A 307 -8.24 -19.09 -28.24
N VAL A 308 -9.52 -18.98 -28.60
CA VAL A 308 -10.63 -18.64 -27.71
C VAL A 308 -11.56 -19.83 -27.63
N LEU A 309 -11.87 -20.27 -26.42
CA LEU A 309 -12.80 -21.35 -26.12
C LEU A 309 -14.09 -20.74 -25.57
N VAL A 310 -15.18 -20.88 -26.31
CA VAL A 310 -16.49 -20.37 -25.91
C VAL A 310 -17.33 -21.53 -25.41
N THR A 311 -17.74 -21.48 -24.15
CA THR A 311 -18.55 -22.55 -23.54
C THR A 311 -20.03 -22.27 -23.74
N ALA A 312 -20.77 -23.18 -24.36
CA ALA A 312 -22.23 -23.08 -24.51
C ALA A 312 -22.98 -23.50 -23.23
N THR A 313 -22.51 -23.09 -22.06
CA THR A 313 -23.02 -23.55 -20.76
C THR A 313 -23.35 -22.38 -19.84
N GLY A 314 -24.58 -22.40 -19.29
CA GLY A 314 -25.02 -21.50 -18.22
C GLY A 314 -25.56 -20.14 -18.70
N ASP A 315 -24.99 -19.07 -18.16
CA ASP A 315 -25.50 -17.68 -18.21
C ASP A 315 -24.93 -16.83 -19.35
N ILE A 316 -24.10 -17.41 -20.21
CA ILE A 316 -23.42 -16.69 -21.29
C ILE A 316 -24.07 -17.08 -22.61
N ASP A 317 -24.56 -16.08 -23.35
CA ASP A 317 -25.00 -16.30 -24.73
C ASP A 317 -23.75 -16.57 -25.61
N PRO A 318 -23.58 -17.79 -26.14
CA PRO A 318 -22.42 -18.14 -26.93
C PRO A 318 -22.33 -17.31 -28.22
N ALA A 319 -23.45 -16.82 -28.76
CA ALA A 319 -23.45 -15.95 -29.93
C ALA A 319 -22.85 -14.58 -29.60
N ALA A 320 -23.34 -13.97 -28.52
CA ALA A 320 -22.86 -12.67 -28.06
C ALA A 320 -21.38 -12.74 -27.65
N ALA A 321 -20.98 -13.79 -26.92
CA ALA A 321 -19.58 -14.01 -26.52
C ALA A 321 -18.66 -14.23 -27.73
N SER A 322 -19.11 -15.01 -28.73
CA SER A 322 -18.33 -15.24 -29.95
C SER A 322 -18.17 -13.97 -30.78
N SER A 323 -19.25 -13.19 -30.94
CA SER A 323 -19.19 -11.90 -31.63
C SER A 323 -18.29 -10.90 -30.90
N ALA A 324 -18.36 -10.85 -29.56
CA ALA A 324 -17.51 -9.97 -28.76
C ALA A 324 -16.03 -10.37 -28.85
N ALA A 325 -15.73 -11.67 -28.83
CA ALA A 325 -14.37 -12.19 -29.02
C ALA A 325 -13.83 -11.83 -30.41
N ARG A 326 -14.61 -12.05 -31.47
CA ARG A 326 -14.21 -11.75 -32.85
C ARG A 326 -14.00 -10.25 -33.10
N ALA A 327 -14.63 -9.38 -32.32
CA ALA A 327 -14.38 -7.95 -32.36
C ALA A 327 -13.01 -7.54 -31.78
N VAL A 328 -12.38 -8.41 -30.98
CA VAL A 328 -11.10 -8.13 -30.28
C VAL A 328 -9.94 -8.95 -30.85
N THR A 329 -10.17 -10.15 -31.37
CA THR A 329 -9.12 -11.06 -31.80
C THR A 329 -9.48 -11.85 -33.06
N ASP A 330 -8.47 -12.11 -33.90
CA ASP A 330 -8.53 -13.01 -35.06
C ASP A 330 -8.07 -14.43 -34.72
N ALA A 331 -7.84 -14.72 -33.43
CA ALA A 331 -7.47 -16.04 -32.96
C ALA A 331 -8.54 -17.11 -33.26
N ARG A 332 -8.13 -18.38 -33.26
CA ARG A 332 -9.03 -19.49 -33.57
C ARG A 332 -10.10 -19.63 -32.50
N LEU A 333 -11.37 -19.49 -32.89
CA LEU A 333 -12.52 -19.58 -32.01
C LEU A 333 -13.09 -21.00 -32.02
N VAL A 334 -13.12 -21.63 -30.85
CA VAL A 334 -13.58 -23.01 -30.64
C VAL A 334 -14.82 -22.98 -29.74
N LEU A 335 -15.94 -23.48 -30.25
CA LEU A 335 -17.15 -23.67 -29.44
C LEU A 335 -17.15 -25.03 -28.77
N LEU A 336 -17.37 -25.06 -27.46
CA LEU A 336 -17.68 -26.27 -26.70
C LEU A 336 -19.19 -26.43 -26.57
N GLY A 337 -19.74 -27.41 -27.28
CA GLY A 337 -21.18 -27.68 -27.29
C GLY A 337 -21.59 -28.64 -28.41
N GLY A 338 -22.87 -29.01 -28.40
CA GLY A 338 -23.46 -29.91 -29.40
C GLY A 338 -23.72 -29.25 -30.77
N PRO A 339 -24.05 -30.04 -31.80
CA PRO A 339 -24.22 -29.58 -33.18
C PRO A 339 -25.34 -28.55 -33.36
N ASP A 340 -26.32 -28.49 -32.46
CA ASP A 340 -27.42 -27.51 -32.54
C ASP A 340 -26.97 -26.07 -32.23
N ALA A 341 -25.80 -25.89 -31.60
CA ALA A 341 -25.20 -24.58 -31.33
C ALA A 341 -24.33 -24.06 -32.49
N ALA A 342 -24.15 -24.85 -33.55
CA ALA A 342 -23.07 -24.68 -34.54
C ALA A 342 -23.37 -23.68 -35.67
N ALA A 343 -24.60 -23.63 -36.18
CA ALA A 343 -24.82 -23.21 -37.56
C ALA A 343 -24.61 -21.71 -37.82
N ASP A 344 -24.75 -20.84 -36.81
CA ASP A 344 -24.84 -19.39 -37.02
C ASP A 344 -23.82 -18.55 -36.22
N LEU A 345 -22.91 -19.18 -35.46
CA LEU A 345 -22.11 -18.48 -34.44
C LEU A 345 -20.69 -18.07 -34.87
N GLY A 346 -20.30 -18.33 -36.12
CA GLY A 346 -19.02 -17.84 -36.68
C GLY A 346 -17.75 -18.46 -36.08
N ALA A 347 -17.86 -19.63 -35.44
CA ALA A 347 -16.72 -20.36 -34.88
C ALA A 347 -15.89 -21.10 -35.94
N ASP A 348 -14.58 -21.20 -35.71
CA ASP A 348 -13.65 -21.88 -36.61
C ASP A 348 -13.59 -23.39 -36.37
N ALA A 349 -14.01 -23.85 -35.18
CA ALA A 349 -14.17 -25.26 -34.85
C ALA A 349 -15.24 -25.45 -33.77
N ILE A 350 -15.89 -26.62 -33.79
CA ILE A 350 -16.84 -27.04 -32.77
C ILE A 350 -16.37 -28.37 -32.21
N VAL A 351 -16.34 -28.47 -30.89
CA VAL A 351 -15.98 -29.69 -30.18
C VAL A 351 -17.13 -30.03 -29.25
N ASP A 352 -17.82 -31.13 -29.55
CA ASP A 352 -18.77 -31.74 -28.64
C ASP A 352 -18.02 -32.80 -27.81
N PRO A 353 -17.67 -32.50 -26.55
CA PRO A 353 -16.91 -33.43 -25.73
C PRO A 353 -17.69 -34.72 -25.43
N GLU A 354 -19.01 -34.67 -25.35
CA GLU A 354 -19.82 -35.87 -25.10
C GLU A 354 -19.80 -36.78 -26.34
N ALA A 355 -19.99 -36.21 -27.54
CA ALA A 355 -19.89 -36.97 -28.78
C ALA A 355 -18.50 -37.58 -28.99
N VAL A 356 -17.42 -36.84 -28.70
CA VAL A 356 -16.03 -37.34 -28.82
C VAL A 356 -15.79 -38.52 -27.89
N VAL A 357 -16.28 -38.46 -26.65
CA VAL A 357 -16.14 -39.55 -25.68
C VAL A 357 -16.96 -40.77 -26.11
N VAL A 358 -18.19 -40.58 -26.57
CA VAL A 358 -19.05 -41.68 -27.07
C VAL A 358 -18.40 -42.35 -28.28
N ASP A 359 -17.91 -41.57 -29.25
CA ASP A 359 -17.21 -42.10 -30.43
C ASP A 359 -15.96 -42.87 -30.06
N ALA A 360 -15.17 -42.37 -29.10
CA ALA A 360 -13.97 -43.05 -28.63
C ALA A 360 -14.32 -44.40 -27.98
N ILE A 361 -15.40 -44.47 -27.18
CA ILE A 361 -15.89 -45.71 -26.57
C ILE A 361 -16.37 -46.69 -27.66
N VAL A 362 -17.13 -46.22 -28.66
CA VAL A 362 -17.61 -47.07 -29.76
C VAL A 362 -16.44 -47.62 -30.58
N ARG A 363 -15.41 -46.82 -30.89
CA ARG A 363 -14.20 -47.31 -31.59
C ARG A 363 -13.42 -48.32 -30.75
N ALA A 364 -13.30 -48.08 -29.44
CA ALA A 364 -12.64 -49.01 -28.52
C ALA A 364 -13.37 -50.36 -28.46
N THR A 365 -14.71 -50.37 -28.46
CA THR A 365 -15.50 -51.62 -28.48
C THR A 365 -15.40 -52.38 -29.81
N ARG A 366 -15.05 -51.70 -30.91
CA ARG A 366 -14.80 -52.30 -32.23
C ARG A 366 -13.35 -52.78 -32.44
N GLY A 367 -12.46 -52.53 -31.49
CA GLY A 367 -11.04 -52.93 -31.58
C GLY A 367 -10.19 -52.05 -32.50
N GLU A 368 -10.68 -50.85 -32.86
CA GLU A 368 -10.02 -49.92 -33.79
C GLU A 368 -9.15 -48.86 -33.07
N ALA A 369 -8.73 -49.11 -31.83
CA ALA A 369 -7.97 -48.14 -31.05
C ALA A 369 -6.53 -47.97 -31.59
N ASP A 370 -6.32 -46.92 -32.37
CA ASP A 370 -5.05 -46.54 -32.97
C ASP A 370 -4.02 -46.10 -31.91
N GLN A 371 -2.82 -46.66 -32.00
CA GLN A 371 -1.68 -46.36 -31.13
C GLN A 371 -1.01 -45.06 -31.59
N SER A 372 -1.60 -43.90 -31.27
CA SER A 372 -1.00 -42.60 -31.64
C SER A 372 -1.09 -41.55 -30.53
N SER A 373 -0.35 -41.75 -29.43
CA SER A 373 0.07 -40.64 -28.55
C SER A 373 1.31 -40.96 -27.68
N SER A 374 2.22 -41.83 -28.14
CA SER A 374 3.51 -42.05 -27.47
C SER A 374 4.66 -42.06 -28.47
N ALA A 375 4.80 -41.00 -29.26
CA ALA A 375 5.99 -40.79 -30.09
C ALA A 375 6.17 -39.29 -30.40
N ALA A 376 6.58 -38.52 -29.40
CA ALA A 376 7.20 -37.21 -29.64
C ALA A 376 8.28 -36.95 -28.56
N SER A 377 9.20 -37.91 -28.43
CA SER A 377 10.52 -37.68 -27.86
C SER A 377 11.49 -38.63 -28.55
N HIS A 378 12.03 -38.22 -29.70
CA HIS A 378 13.43 -38.45 -30.07
C HIS A 378 13.74 -37.88 -31.46
N SER A 379 14.89 -37.20 -31.52
CA SER A 379 15.73 -36.85 -32.68
C SER A 379 15.34 -35.63 -33.53
N GLY A 380 16.30 -34.70 -33.66
CA GLY A 380 16.33 -33.60 -34.62
C GLY A 380 16.88 -32.32 -34.02
#